data_AF-A0A838DV44-F1
#
_entry.id   AF-A0A838DV44-F1
#
_cell.length_a   1.000
_cell.length_b   1.000
_cell.length_c   1.000
_cell.angle_alpha   90.00
_cell.angle_beta   90.00
_cell.angle_gamma   90.00
#
_symmetry.space_group_name_H-M   'P 1'
#
loop_
_entity.id
_entity.type
_entity.pdbx_description
1 polymer ?
#
loop_
_entity_poly.entity_id
_entity_poly.type
_entity_poly.pdbx_seq_one_letter_code
_entity_poly.pdbx_strand_id
1 'polypeptide(L)'
;MFDLLRYPFLQNAFLAGSIVAIVAAIMGYFVITRGLTFAGHALSHIGFAGAAGAVLLGIDPLFGLLVFTLGAGISIGILGREIRERDI
;
A
#
# COMPACT_ATOMS: atom_id res chain seq x y z
N MET A 1 -11.96 -24.84 21.93
CA MET A 1 -12.10 -23.39 21.61
C MET A 1 -10.74 -22.81 21.22
N PHE A 2 -9.69 -22.98 22.03
CA PHE A 2 -8.34 -22.51 21.71
C PHE A 2 -7.62 -23.33 20.62
N ASP A 3 -8.16 -24.49 20.22
CA ASP A 3 -7.62 -25.34 19.16
C ASP A 3 -7.53 -24.63 17.80
N LEU A 4 -8.36 -23.61 17.58
CA LEU A 4 -8.31 -22.78 16.37
C LEU A 4 -6.94 -22.09 16.21
N LEU A 5 -6.30 -21.69 17.31
CA LEU A 5 -4.99 -21.01 17.30
C LEU A 5 -3.81 -21.94 16.95
N ARG A 6 -4.03 -23.26 16.95
CA ARG A 6 -3.02 -24.22 16.51
C ARG A 6 -2.96 -24.38 15.00
N TYR A 7 -3.96 -23.90 14.25
CA TYR A 7 -3.92 -24.03 12.81
C TYR A 7 -2.84 -23.10 12.21
N PRO A 8 -1.99 -23.62 11.32
CA PRO A 8 -0.88 -22.86 10.73
C PRO A 8 -1.39 -21.65 9.91
N PHE A 9 -2.55 -21.75 9.26
CA PHE A 9 -3.14 -20.61 8.55
C PHE A 9 -3.51 -19.46 9.52
N LEU A 10 -4.00 -19.79 10.72
CA LEU A 10 -4.40 -18.78 11.71
C LEU A 10 -3.16 -18.11 12.29
N GLN A 11 -2.12 -18.88 12.59
CA GLN A 11 -0.83 -18.35 13.05
C GLN A 11 -0.19 -17.42 12.02
N ASN A 12 -0.19 -17.81 10.74
CA ASN A 12 0.31 -16.97 9.65
C ASN A 12 -0.52 -15.69 9.49
N ALA A 13 -1.85 -15.78 9.60
CA ALA A 13 -2.73 -14.62 9.53
C ALA A 13 -2.48 -13.63 10.68
N PHE A 14 -2.30 -14.14 11.91
CA PHE A 14 -1.93 -13.29 13.05
C PHE A 14 -0.55 -12.66 12.89
N LEU A 15 0.46 -13.43 12.48
CA LEU A 15 1.82 -12.91 12.23
C LEU A 15 1.82 -11.83 11.14
N ALA A 16 1.24 -12.12 9.98
CA ALA A 16 1.15 -11.17 8.87
C ALA A 16 0.32 -9.93 9.27
N GLY A 17 -0.82 -10.13 9.93
CA GLY A 17 -1.69 -9.05 10.39
C GLY A 17 -1.01 -8.14 11.43
N SER A 18 -0.27 -8.71 12.38
CA SER A 18 0.50 -7.93 13.35
C SER A 18 1.61 -7.12 12.70
N ILE A 19 2.34 -7.69 11.73
CA ILE A 19 3.36 -6.97 10.97
C ILE A 19 2.72 -5.81 10.20
N VAL A 20 1.62 -6.07 9.49
CA VAL A 20 0.89 -5.04 8.73
C VAL A 20 0.35 -3.96 9.67
N ALA A 21 -0.17 -4.30 10.84
CA ALA A 21 -0.69 -3.34 11.82
C ALA A 21 0.40 -2.38 12.33
N ILE A 22 1.59 -2.89 12.64
CA ILE A 22 2.74 -2.07 13.07
C ILE A 22 3.15 -1.11 11.94
N VAL A 23 3.32 -1.63 10.73
CA VAL A 23 3.70 -0.81 9.57
C VAL A 23 2.64 0.26 9.28
N ALA A 24 1.36 -0.11 9.31
CA ALA A 24 0.24 0.81 9.08
C ALA A 24 0.16 1.90 10.17
N ALA A 25 0.41 1.57 11.43
CA ALA A 25 0.43 2.55 12.52
C ALA A 25 1.52 3.62 12.32
N ILE A 26 2.75 3.19 11.97
CA ILE A 26 3.87 4.09 11.69
C ILE A 26 3.56 4.95 10.46
N MET A 27 3.12 4.34 9.36
CA MET A 27 2.81 5.04 8.12
C MET A 27 1.65 6.02 8.28
N GLY A 28 0.60 5.63 9.02
CA GLY A 28 -0.58 6.46 9.26
C GLY A 28 -0.24 7.79 9.93
N TYR A 29 0.67 7.78 10.91
CA TYR A 29 1.15 9.02 11.55
C TYR A 29 1.76 10.00 10.53
N PHE A 30 2.63 9.52 9.62
CA PHE A 30 3.23 10.35 8.59
C PHE A 30 2.23 10.80 7.52
N VAL A 31 1.30 9.93 7.14
CA VAL A 31 0.26 10.26 6.14
C VAL A 31 -0.63 11.38 6.65
N ILE A 32 -1.04 11.34 7.92
CA ILE A 32 -1.91 12.36 8.53
C ILE A 32 -1.15 13.68 8.70
N THR A 33 0.04 13.65 9.30
CA THR A 33 0.82 14.87 9.59
C THR A 33 1.26 15.62 8.32
N ARG A 34 1.42 14.90 7.19
CA ARG A 34 1.79 15.50 5.89
C ARG A 34 0.59 15.77 4.98
N GLY A 35 -0.63 15.51 5.42
CA GLY A 35 -1.84 15.71 4.61
C GLY A 35 -1.91 14.81 3.36
N LEU A 36 -1.30 13.62 3.40
CA LEU A 36 -1.20 12.69 2.27
C LEU A 36 -2.35 11.66 2.22
N THR A 37 -3.48 11.95 2.86
CA THR A 37 -4.63 11.02 2.98
C THR A 37 -5.17 10.60 1.61
N PHE A 38 -5.23 11.53 0.65
CA PHE A 38 -5.62 11.24 -0.73
C PHE A 38 -4.68 10.22 -1.40
N ALA A 39 -3.36 10.36 -1.22
CA ALA A 39 -2.39 9.45 -1.81
C ALA A 39 -2.59 8.02 -1.29
N GLY A 40 -2.87 7.84 0.01
CA GLY A 40 -3.17 6.52 0.58
C GLY A 40 -4.39 5.84 -0.07
N HIS A 41 -5.47 6.59 -0.28
CA HIS A 41 -6.67 6.08 -0.96
C HIS A 41 -6.39 5.76 -2.43
N ALA A 42 -5.77 6.68 -3.17
CA ALA A 42 -5.48 6.52 -4.59
C ALA A 42 -4.53 5.34 -4.87
N LEU A 43 -3.47 5.20 -4.08
CA LEU A 43 -2.48 4.14 -4.24
C LEU A 43 -3.08 2.74 -4.10
N SER A 44 -4.10 2.59 -3.26
CA SER A 44 -4.79 1.31 -3.08
C SER A 44 -5.49 0.87 -4.37
N HIS A 45 -6.20 1.79 -5.03
CA HIS A 45 -6.83 1.51 -6.34
C HIS A 45 -5.81 1.26 -7.45
N ILE A 46 -4.75 2.07 -7.50
CA ILE A 46 -3.71 1.95 -8.54
C ILE A 46 -2.95 0.63 -8.39
N GLY A 47 -2.62 0.23 -7.16
CA GLY A 47 -1.98 -1.06 -6.88
C GLY A 47 -2.83 -2.26 -7.29
N PHE A 48 -4.13 -2.25 -6.97
CA PHE A 48 -5.04 -3.32 -7.41
C PHE A 48 -5.21 -3.34 -8.93
N ALA A 49 -5.32 -2.18 -9.58
CA ALA A 49 -5.38 -2.09 -11.04
C ALA A 49 -4.08 -2.64 -11.69
N GLY A 50 -2.91 -2.31 -11.12
CA GLY A 50 -1.62 -2.84 -11.56
C GLY A 50 -1.49 -4.35 -11.38
N ALA A 51 -1.96 -4.88 -10.25
CA ALA A 51 -2.02 -6.33 -10.01
C ALA A 51 -2.91 -7.04 -11.03
N ALA A 52 -4.11 -6.50 -11.30
CA ALA A 52 -5.03 -7.03 -12.30
C ALA A 52 -4.43 -6.97 -13.72
N GLY A 53 -3.73 -5.90 -14.05
CA GLY A 53 -2.98 -5.78 -15.30
C GLY A 53 -1.87 -6.83 -15.44
N ALA A 54 -1.13 -7.11 -14.36
CA ALA A 54 -0.12 -8.17 -14.36
C ALA A 54 -0.73 -9.55 -14.55
N VAL A 55 -1.85 -9.85 -13.88
CA VAL A 55 -2.61 -11.10 -14.09
C VAL A 55 -3.00 -11.26 -15.56
N LEU A 56 -3.50 -10.21 -16.21
CA LEU A 56 -3.90 -10.25 -17.62
C LEU A 56 -2.72 -10.56 -18.57
N LEU A 57 -1.52 -10.08 -18.22
CA LEU A 57 -0.29 -10.34 -18.96
C LEU A 57 0.38 -11.68 -18.60
N GLY A 58 -0.20 -12.46 -17.67
CA GLY A 58 0.39 -13.70 -17.17
C GLY A 58 1.62 -13.50 -16.29
N ILE A 59 1.79 -12.30 -15.72
CA ILE A 59 2.89 -11.93 -14.82
C ILE A 59 2.42 -12.09 -13.37
N ASP A 60 3.37 -12.27 -12.44
CA ASP A 60 3.08 -12.31 -11.02
C ASP A 60 2.34 -11.04 -10.53
N PRO A 61 1.19 -11.18 -9.85
CA PRO A 61 0.36 -10.05 -9.42
C PRO A 61 1.08 -9.12 -8.42
N LEU A 62 1.96 -9.68 -7.58
CA LEU A 62 2.73 -8.90 -6.61
C LEU A 62 3.68 -7.95 -7.32
N PHE A 63 4.29 -8.40 -8.43
CA PHE A 63 5.16 -7.56 -9.23
C PHE A 63 4.41 -6.39 -9.86
N GLY A 64 3.23 -6.66 -10.45
CA GLY A 64 2.35 -5.61 -10.98
C GLY A 64 1.92 -4.62 -9.91
N LEU A 65 1.50 -5.11 -8.75
CA LEU A 65 1.10 -4.29 -7.62
C LEU A 65 2.24 -3.36 -7.17
N LEU A 66 3.45 -3.90 -6.99
CA LEU A 66 4.59 -3.13 -6.51
C LEU A 66 5.03 -2.07 -7.52
N VAL A 67 5.17 -2.42 -8.80
CA VAL A 67 5.63 -1.48 -9.83
C VAL A 67 4.66 -0.31 -9.99
N PHE A 68 3.36 -0.59 -10.10
CA PHE A 68 2.36 0.47 -10.26
C PHE A 68 2.21 1.32 -8.99
N THR A 69 2.22 0.71 -7.80
CA THR A 69 2.09 1.45 -6.54
C THR A 69 3.30 2.35 -6.30
N LEU A 70 4.52 1.84 -6.51
CA LEU A 70 5.74 2.64 -6.38
C LEU A 70 5.80 3.75 -7.41
N GLY A 71 5.50 3.45 -8.68
CA GLY A 71 5.48 4.43 -9.77
C GLY A 71 4.51 5.57 -9.51
N ALA A 72 3.28 5.25 -9.07
CA ALA A 72 2.30 6.26 -8.70
C ALA A 72 2.71 7.06 -7.46
N GLY A 73 3.26 6.40 -6.43
CA GLY A 73 3.72 7.07 -5.21
C GLY A 73 4.84 8.08 -5.48
N ILE A 74 5.80 7.70 -6.33
CA ILE A 74 6.89 8.59 -6.78
C ILE A 74 6.31 9.75 -7.59
N SER A 75 5.39 9.48 -8.52
CA SER A 75 4.78 10.51 -9.37
C SER A 75 4.00 11.53 -8.54
N ILE A 76 3.20 11.07 -7.58
CA ILE A 76 2.47 11.93 -6.63
C ILE A 76 3.47 12.74 -5.78
N GLY A 77 4.55 12.13 -5.32
CA GLY A 77 5.58 12.79 -4.51
C GLY A 77 6.36 13.88 -5.26
N ILE A 78 6.66 13.67 -6.54
CA ILE A 78 7.34 14.67 -7.38
C ILE A 78 6.38 15.80 -7.74
N LEU A 79 5.24 15.47 -8.35
CA LEU A 79 4.29 16.47 -8.85
C LEU A 79 3.63 17.28 -7.71
N GLY A 80 3.40 16.64 -6.56
CA GLY A 80 2.85 17.29 -5.37
C GLY A 80 3.77 18.35 -4.76
N ARG A 81 5.10 18.28 -4.97
CA ARG A 81 6.03 19.34 -4.52
C ARG A 81 5.94 20.56 -5.42
N GLU A 82 5.88 20.35 -6.72
CA GLU A 82 5.87 21.41 -7.73
C GLU A 82 4.60 22.27 -7.65
N ILE A 83 3.45 21.68 -7.33
CA ILE A 83 2.20 22.43 -7.10
C ILE A 83 2.31 23.35 -5.89
N ARG A 84 3.02 22.95 -4.83
CA ARG A 84 3.17 23.75 -3.61
C ARG A 84 4.15 24.91 -3.77
N GLU A 85 5.10 24.81 -4.69
CA GLU A 85 6.09 25.87 -4.99
C GLU A 85 5.54 26.95 -5.93
N ARG A 86 4.41 26.72 -6.62
CA ARG A 86 3.79 27.72 -7.51
C ARG A 86 2.89 28.73 -6.80
N ASP A 87 2.60 28.52 -5.52
CA ASP A 87 1.73 29.37 -4.68
C ASP A 87 2.53 30.30 -3.73
N ILE A 88 3.85 30.42 -3.92
CA ILE A 88 4.72 31.40 -3.22
C ILE A 88 5.17 32.53 -4.15
#